data_AF-A0A0F3IHV7-F1
#
_entry.id   AF-A0A0F3IHV7-F1
#
_cell.length_a   1.000
_cell.length_b   1.000
_cell.length_c   1.000
_cell.angle_alpha   90.00
_cell.angle_beta   90.00
_cell.angle_gamma   90.00
#
_symmetry.space_group_name_H-M   'P 1'
#
loop_
_entity.id
_entity.type
_entity.pdbx_description
1 polymer ?
#
loop_
_entity_poly.entity_id
_entity_poly.type
_entity_poly.pdbx_seq_one_letter_code
_entity_poly.pdbx_strand_id
1 'polypeptide(L)'
;MCFAQPVLPTHDYQLTAKSQPIAKVLTDAAKIAQVTIHYLGSENNEISVSCHATSVQRFLQCVLKPGANSVFRYGLFEQSLVLSEVWVYSVGSGSFSALDEQVTPHDDNAAQLVDAALSAEHVMLRESAMAELADSDILEQSRKTQVLLVGLSDKSSSVRAQALAGLVKQPGYDTDSELNAALSDKAVDVRLMAVDQASTNRALLQKALQDTDATVRQYAAYKLSELVQSSN
;
A
#
# COMPACT_ATOMS: atom_id res chain seq x y z
N MET A 1 -11.46 -40.15 -1.73
CA MET A 1 -11.80 -39.12 -2.74
C MET A 1 -10.75 -38.03 -2.62
N CYS A 2 -9.83 -37.93 -3.58
CA CYS A 2 -8.85 -36.85 -3.62
C CYS A 2 -9.52 -35.63 -4.27
N PHE A 3 -9.69 -34.55 -3.52
CA PHE A 3 -10.08 -33.26 -4.08
C PHE A 3 -8.83 -32.66 -4.73
N ALA A 4 -8.81 -32.60 -6.06
CA ALA A 4 -7.86 -31.78 -6.78
C ALA A 4 -8.11 -30.31 -6.40
N GLN A 5 -7.10 -29.64 -5.84
CA GLN A 5 -7.18 -28.19 -5.63
C GLN A 5 -7.28 -27.50 -7.00
N PRO A 6 -8.17 -26.51 -7.17
CA PRO A 6 -8.21 -25.72 -8.38
C PRO A 6 -6.90 -24.93 -8.51
N VAL A 7 -6.13 -25.22 -9.56
CA VAL A 7 -5.00 -24.37 -9.96
C VAL A 7 -5.61 -23.07 -10.47
N LEU A 8 -5.56 -22.02 -9.66
CA LEU A 8 -5.96 -20.69 -10.08
C LEU A 8 -5.07 -20.27 -11.26
N PRO A 9 -5.64 -19.70 -12.34
CA PRO A 9 -4.85 -19.23 -13.48
C PRO A 9 -3.85 -18.17 -13.01
N THR A 10 -2.56 -18.49 -13.13
CA THR A 10 -1.47 -17.54 -12.92
C THR A 10 -1.57 -16.51 -14.03
N HIS A 11 -2.13 -15.34 -13.71
CA HIS A 11 -2.15 -14.22 -14.64
C HIS A 11 -0.73 -13.67 -14.72
N ASP A 12 -0.16 -13.72 -15.91
CA ASP A 12 1.18 -13.22 -16.15
C ASP A 12 1.10 -11.78 -16.67
N TYR A 13 1.57 -10.84 -15.87
CA TYR A 13 1.50 -9.41 -16.19
C TYR A 13 2.83 -8.94 -16.75
N GLN A 14 2.84 -8.54 -18.02
CA GLN A 14 4.04 -8.08 -18.70
C GLN A 14 3.82 -6.72 -19.37
N LEU A 15 4.71 -5.76 -19.12
CA LEU A 15 4.72 -4.46 -19.78
C LEU A 15 6.17 -4.04 -20.09
N THR A 16 6.43 -3.61 -21.32
CA THR A 16 7.69 -2.98 -21.69
C THR A 16 7.40 -1.67 -22.39
N ALA A 17 8.00 -0.59 -21.89
CA ALA A 17 7.91 0.74 -22.48
C ALA A 17 9.30 1.39 -22.48
N LYS A 18 9.63 2.08 -23.57
CA LYS A 18 10.89 2.79 -23.74
C LYS A 18 10.59 4.24 -24.11
N SER A 19 11.03 5.17 -23.26
CA SER A 19 10.83 6.62 -23.39
C SER A 19 9.39 6.96 -23.78
N GLN A 20 8.44 6.59 -22.92
CA GLN A 20 7.02 6.89 -23.13
C GLN A 20 6.53 7.85 -22.05
N PRO A 21 5.59 8.77 -22.38
CA PRO A 21 4.92 9.58 -21.39
C PRO A 21 4.29 8.71 -20.31
N ILE A 22 4.49 9.08 -19.06
CA ILE A 22 4.06 8.26 -17.93
C ILE A 22 2.56 8.01 -17.91
N ALA A 23 1.75 8.99 -18.29
CA ALA A 23 0.30 8.84 -18.38
C ALA A 23 -0.08 7.69 -19.34
N LYS A 24 0.67 7.53 -20.43
CA LYS A 24 0.49 6.42 -21.37
C LYS A 24 0.90 5.09 -20.76
N VAL A 25 2.06 5.02 -20.11
CA VAL A 25 2.53 3.78 -19.45
C VAL A 25 1.54 3.32 -18.38
N LEU A 26 1.00 4.24 -17.58
CA LEU A 26 -0.01 3.92 -16.56
C LEU A 26 -1.34 3.50 -17.17
N THR A 27 -1.74 4.11 -18.29
CA THR A 27 -2.94 3.67 -19.04
C THR A 27 -2.78 2.24 -19.57
N ASP A 28 -1.61 1.90 -20.10
CA ASP A 28 -1.33 0.55 -20.60
C ASP A 28 -1.28 -0.46 -19.43
N ALA A 29 -0.66 -0.09 -18.31
CA ALA A 29 -0.64 -0.90 -17.10
C ALA A 29 -2.05 -1.15 -16.53
N ALA A 30 -2.90 -0.12 -16.46
CA ALA A 30 -4.29 -0.21 -16.00
C ALA A 30 -5.08 -1.25 -16.80
N LYS A 31 -4.92 -1.26 -18.14
CA LYS A 31 -5.56 -2.24 -19.03
C LYS A 31 -5.09 -3.67 -18.79
N ILE A 32 -3.78 -3.86 -18.63
CA ILE A 32 -3.17 -5.18 -18.38
C ILE A 32 -3.60 -5.72 -17.01
N ALA A 33 -3.58 -4.87 -15.99
CA ALA A 33 -3.94 -5.19 -14.62
C ALA A 33 -5.46 -5.31 -14.39
N GLN A 34 -6.28 -4.80 -15.32
CA GLN A 34 -7.73 -4.63 -15.17
C GLN A 34 -8.09 -3.84 -13.90
N VAL A 35 -7.32 -2.78 -13.61
CA VAL A 35 -7.58 -1.87 -12.48
C VAL A 35 -7.74 -0.45 -12.99
N THR A 36 -8.45 0.39 -12.23
CA THR A 36 -8.48 1.82 -12.50
C THR A 36 -7.25 2.48 -11.90
N ILE A 37 -6.49 3.27 -12.67
CA ILE A 37 -5.34 4.02 -12.16
C ILE A 37 -5.61 5.52 -12.30
N HIS A 38 -5.60 6.23 -11.17
CA HIS A 38 -5.68 7.68 -11.11
C HIS A 38 -4.28 8.26 -10.93
N TYR A 39 -3.82 9.08 -11.86
CA TYR A 39 -2.51 9.72 -11.81
C TYR A 39 -2.66 11.23 -11.63
N LEU A 40 -2.02 11.78 -10.58
CA LEU A 40 -2.08 13.21 -10.23
C LEU A 40 -0.79 13.98 -10.59
N GLY A 41 0.18 13.33 -11.25
CA GLY A 41 1.45 13.94 -11.62
C GLY A 41 1.47 14.56 -13.03
N SER A 42 2.61 15.13 -13.43
CA SER A 42 2.78 15.76 -14.75
C SER A 42 2.87 14.72 -15.87
N GLU A 43 2.09 14.94 -16.94
CA GLU A 43 1.95 14.02 -18.08
C GLU A 43 3.23 13.88 -18.94
N ASN A 44 4.14 14.85 -18.87
CA ASN A 44 5.27 14.96 -19.80
C ASN A 44 6.53 14.20 -19.36
N ASN A 45 6.53 13.58 -18.17
CA ASN A 45 7.67 12.81 -17.72
C ASN A 45 7.74 11.50 -18.51
N GLU A 46 8.80 11.34 -19.29
CA GLU A 46 9.06 10.08 -19.99
C GLU A 46 9.69 9.06 -19.05
N ILE A 47 9.21 7.83 -19.12
CA ILE A 47 9.78 6.71 -18.39
C ILE A 47 10.12 5.55 -19.34
N SER A 48 11.14 4.81 -18.96
CA SER A 48 11.42 3.48 -19.50
C SER A 48 11.25 2.45 -18.38
N VAL A 49 10.56 1.37 -18.69
CA VAL A 49 10.25 0.30 -17.75
C VAL A 49 10.10 -1.03 -18.46
N SER A 50 10.54 -2.11 -17.83
CA SER A 50 10.30 -3.49 -18.24
C SER A 50 9.86 -4.26 -17.01
N CYS A 51 8.60 -4.65 -16.96
CA CYS A 51 7.98 -5.31 -15.82
C CYS A 51 7.40 -6.65 -16.21
N HIS A 52 7.63 -7.63 -15.33
CA HIS A 52 7.09 -8.97 -15.38
C HIS A 52 6.74 -9.38 -13.95
N ALA A 53 5.49 -9.78 -13.72
CA ALA A 53 5.03 -10.15 -12.38
C ALA A 53 3.83 -11.09 -12.44
N THR A 54 3.69 -11.92 -11.41
CA THR A 54 2.60 -12.89 -11.25
C THR A 54 1.44 -12.37 -10.40
N SER A 55 1.49 -11.12 -9.95
CA SER A 55 0.40 -10.46 -9.23
C SER A 55 0.26 -9.01 -9.66
N VAL A 56 -0.98 -8.49 -9.63
CA VAL A 56 -1.28 -7.10 -10.00
C VAL A 56 -0.48 -6.11 -9.15
N GLN A 57 -0.40 -6.34 -7.84
CA GLN A 57 0.30 -5.43 -6.94
C GLN A 57 1.80 -5.34 -7.28
N ARG A 58 2.48 -6.48 -7.48
CA ARG A 58 3.90 -6.50 -7.88
C ARG A 58 4.10 -5.89 -9.26
N PHE A 59 3.17 -6.14 -10.19
CA PHE A 59 3.19 -5.54 -11.50
C PHE A 59 3.14 -4.00 -11.42
N LEU A 60 2.18 -3.45 -10.67
CA LEU A 60 2.03 -2.00 -10.54
C LEU A 60 3.19 -1.35 -9.78
N GLN A 61 3.70 -1.99 -8.72
CA GLN A 61 4.89 -1.52 -8.02
C GLN A 61 6.12 -1.46 -8.95
N CYS A 62 6.28 -2.46 -9.82
CA CYS A 62 7.34 -2.45 -10.82
C CYS A 62 7.16 -1.28 -11.81
N VAL A 63 5.93 -1.07 -12.33
CA VAL A 63 5.64 0.00 -13.30
C VAL A 63 5.90 1.38 -12.71
N LEU A 64 5.45 1.59 -11.47
CA LEU A 64 5.51 2.87 -10.79
C LEU A 64 6.91 3.24 -10.30
N LYS A 65 7.80 2.25 -10.22
CA LYS A 65 9.14 2.33 -9.64
C LYS A 65 9.11 2.63 -8.13
N PRO A 66 10.17 2.22 -7.40
CA PRO A 66 10.26 2.54 -5.98
C PRO A 66 10.30 4.05 -5.72
N GLY A 67 9.54 4.50 -4.72
CA GLY A 67 9.37 5.92 -4.40
C GLY A 67 8.16 6.57 -5.08
N ALA A 68 7.37 5.79 -5.82
CA ALA A 68 6.03 6.23 -6.17
C ALA A 68 5.13 6.22 -4.94
N ASN A 69 4.47 7.35 -4.69
CA ASN A 69 3.45 7.43 -3.67
C ASN A 69 2.15 6.92 -4.29
N SER A 70 1.67 5.77 -3.83
CA SER A 70 0.43 5.19 -4.32
C SER A 70 -0.47 4.62 -3.22
N VAL A 71 -1.78 4.73 -3.40
CA VAL A 71 -2.81 4.15 -2.52
C VAL A 71 -3.57 3.09 -3.32
N PHE A 72 -3.74 1.91 -2.73
CA PHE A 72 -4.40 0.75 -3.34
C PHE A 72 -5.77 0.53 -2.73
N ARG A 73 -6.81 0.39 -3.57
CA ARG A 73 -8.19 0.12 -3.14
C ARG A 73 -8.66 -1.23 -3.63
N TYR A 74 -9.06 -2.08 -2.70
CA TYR A 74 -9.58 -3.41 -2.98
C TYR A 74 -11.11 -3.38 -2.97
N GLY A 75 -11.73 -3.99 -3.98
CA GLY A 75 -13.16 -4.22 -4.06
C GLY A 75 -13.48 -5.69 -3.78
N LEU A 76 -14.75 -5.98 -3.48
CA LEU A 76 -15.23 -7.35 -3.38
C LEU A 76 -15.73 -7.82 -4.75
N PHE A 77 -15.14 -8.90 -5.27
CA PHE A 77 -15.63 -9.61 -6.44
C PHE A 77 -15.78 -11.09 -6.08
N GLU A 78 -16.99 -11.63 -6.18
CA GLU A 78 -17.30 -13.02 -5.82
C GLU A 78 -16.71 -13.45 -4.46
N GLN A 79 -16.87 -12.59 -3.45
CA GLN A 79 -16.38 -12.78 -2.07
C GLN A 79 -14.84 -12.77 -1.90
N SER A 80 -14.09 -12.45 -2.96
CA SER A 80 -12.65 -12.24 -2.90
C SER A 80 -12.31 -10.76 -2.97
N LEU A 81 -11.35 -10.31 -2.16
CA LEU A 81 -10.77 -8.97 -2.28
C LEU A 81 -9.89 -8.92 -3.51
N VAL A 82 -10.31 -8.14 -4.51
CA VAL A 82 -9.56 -7.90 -5.74
C VAL A 82 -9.12 -6.44 -5.77
N LEU A 83 -7.88 -6.19 -6.18
CA LEU A 83 -7.44 -4.82 -6.38
C LEU A 83 -8.29 -4.20 -7.50
N SER A 84 -8.97 -3.10 -7.20
CA SER A 84 -9.93 -2.46 -8.11
C SER A 84 -9.44 -1.11 -8.63
N GLU A 85 -8.69 -0.38 -7.80
CA GLU A 85 -8.28 0.98 -8.09
C GLU A 85 -6.96 1.32 -7.40
N VAL A 86 -6.14 2.15 -8.06
CA VAL A 86 -4.87 2.66 -7.55
C VAL A 86 -4.77 4.15 -7.81
N TRP A 87 -4.41 4.91 -6.78
CA TRP A 87 -4.13 6.34 -6.87
C TRP A 87 -2.62 6.56 -6.82
N VAL A 88 -2.08 7.35 -7.73
CA VAL A 88 -0.64 7.60 -7.88
C VAL A 88 -0.38 9.10 -7.82
N TYR A 89 0.29 9.54 -6.76
CA TYR A 89 0.55 10.96 -6.47
C TYR A 89 1.88 11.43 -7.07
N SER A 90 2.89 10.58 -7.06
CA SER A 90 4.19 10.81 -7.68
C SER A 90 4.77 9.48 -8.14
N VAL A 91 5.69 9.52 -9.09
CA VAL A 91 6.45 8.34 -9.50
C VAL A 91 7.91 8.48 -9.07
N GLY A 92 8.49 7.37 -8.65
CA GLY A 92 9.88 7.35 -8.24
C GLY A 92 10.81 7.45 -9.44
N SER A 93 11.91 8.20 -9.31
CA SER A 93 12.98 8.26 -10.31
C SER A 93 13.99 7.10 -10.19
N GLY A 94 13.77 6.15 -9.28
CA GLY A 94 14.69 5.03 -9.01
C GLY A 94 14.64 3.91 -10.05
N SER A 95 15.80 3.40 -10.46
CA SER A 95 15.91 2.18 -11.27
C SER A 95 15.86 0.94 -10.36
N PHE A 96 15.04 -0.06 -10.69
CA PHE A 96 15.08 -1.36 -10.04
C PHE A 96 15.87 -2.35 -10.91
N SER A 97 16.86 -3.01 -10.33
CA SER A 97 17.36 -4.29 -10.85
C SER A 97 16.52 -5.38 -10.18
N ALA A 98 15.85 -6.21 -10.98
CA ALA A 98 15.04 -7.31 -10.50
C ALA A 98 15.84 -8.20 -9.54
N LEU A 99 15.35 -8.34 -8.31
CA LEU A 99 15.79 -9.40 -7.41
C LEU A 99 15.08 -10.68 -7.84
N ASP A 100 15.83 -11.51 -8.55
CA ASP A 100 15.54 -12.91 -8.80
C ASP A 100 16.11 -13.70 -7.61
N GLU A 101 15.28 -14.08 -6.64
CA GLU A 101 15.66 -15.10 -5.67
C GLU A 101 14.44 -15.88 -5.17
N GLN A 102 14.35 -17.14 -5.60
CA GLN A 102 13.44 -18.13 -5.05
C GLN A 102 13.87 -18.46 -3.62
N VAL A 103 13.06 -18.08 -2.62
CA VAL A 103 13.30 -18.45 -1.22
C VAL A 103 12.28 -19.48 -0.77
N THR A 104 12.79 -20.59 -0.24
CA THR A 104 12.02 -21.70 0.34
C THR A 104 11.65 -21.40 1.81
N PRO A 105 10.65 -22.07 2.40
CA PRO A 105 10.15 -21.73 3.73
C PRO A 105 11.00 -22.40 4.82
N HIS A 106 11.72 -21.60 5.61
CA HIS A 106 12.36 -22.01 6.86
C HIS A 106 12.16 -20.88 7.90
N ASP A 107 12.19 -21.21 9.20
CA ASP A 107 11.96 -20.28 10.33
C ASP A 107 12.85 -19.01 10.31
N ASP A 108 13.93 -19.03 9.51
CA ASP A 108 14.81 -17.88 9.25
C ASP A 108 14.07 -16.70 8.58
N ASN A 109 13.00 -16.96 7.81
CA ASN A 109 12.28 -15.93 7.06
C ASN A 109 11.55 -14.94 7.99
N ALA A 110 11.01 -15.40 9.12
CA ALA A 110 10.29 -14.56 10.06
C ALA A 110 11.23 -13.58 10.79
N ALA A 111 12.40 -14.06 11.22
CA ALA A 111 13.42 -13.22 11.86
C ALA A 111 14.01 -12.20 10.88
N GLN A 112 14.30 -12.62 9.65
CA GLN A 112 14.78 -11.74 8.59
C GLN A 112 13.75 -10.67 8.22
N LEU A 113 12.47 -11.02 8.15
CA LEU A 113 11.40 -10.05 7.86
C LEU A 113 11.28 -9.00 8.97
N VAL A 114 11.38 -9.41 10.24
CA VAL A 114 11.37 -8.48 11.37
C VAL A 114 12.61 -7.58 11.36
N ASP A 115 13.80 -8.13 11.12
CA ASP A 115 15.02 -7.33 11.04
C ASP A 115 14.99 -6.35 9.87
N ALA A 116 14.49 -6.80 8.70
CA ALA A 116 14.29 -5.94 7.54
C ALA A 116 13.30 -4.81 7.85
N ALA A 117 12.21 -5.08 8.56
CA ALA A 117 11.22 -4.07 8.93
C ALA A 117 11.77 -3.02 9.90
N LEU A 118 12.56 -3.44 10.90
CA LEU A 118 12.99 -2.58 12.00
C LEU A 118 14.34 -1.90 11.78
N SER A 119 15.27 -2.58 11.12
CA SER A 119 16.70 -2.26 11.17
C SER A 119 17.30 -1.99 9.80
N ALA A 120 16.65 -2.36 8.70
CA ALA A 120 17.25 -2.20 7.37
C ALA A 120 17.64 -0.75 7.12
N GLU A 121 18.86 -0.53 6.62
CA GLU A 121 19.38 0.82 6.37
C GLU A 121 18.52 1.55 5.33
N HIS A 122 18.16 0.83 4.27
CA HIS A 122 17.34 1.35 3.18
C HIS A 122 15.87 1.44 3.57
N VAL A 123 15.32 2.65 3.44
CA VAL A 123 13.91 2.96 3.73
C VAL A 123 12.96 2.01 3.01
N MET A 124 13.25 1.70 1.74
CA MET A 124 12.41 0.81 0.94
C MET A 124 12.30 -0.60 1.53
N LEU A 125 13.40 -1.14 2.07
CA LEU A 125 13.39 -2.47 2.67
C LEU A 125 12.56 -2.49 3.95
N ARG A 126 12.65 -1.43 4.78
CA ARG A 126 11.81 -1.28 5.96
C ARG A 126 10.33 -1.16 5.58
N GLU A 127 10.03 -0.34 4.59
CA GLU A 127 8.66 -0.13 4.11
C GLU A 127 8.06 -1.42 3.54
N SER A 128 8.77 -2.09 2.63
CA SER A 128 8.29 -3.34 2.03
C SER A 128 8.12 -4.43 3.09
N ALA A 129 9.06 -4.54 4.03
CA ALA A 129 8.98 -5.51 5.10
C ALA A 129 7.81 -5.20 6.06
N MET A 130 7.50 -3.92 6.34
CA MET A 130 6.31 -3.55 7.12
C MET A 130 5.01 -3.94 6.39
N ALA A 131 4.96 -3.76 5.07
CA ALA A 131 3.80 -4.16 4.27
C ALA A 131 3.62 -5.68 4.28
N GLU A 132 4.69 -6.41 4.02
CA GLU A 132 4.69 -7.88 3.99
C GLU A 132 4.35 -8.45 5.37
N LEU A 133 4.92 -7.90 6.44
CA LEU A 133 4.65 -8.34 7.81
C LEU A 133 3.17 -8.26 8.17
N ALA A 134 2.47 -7.19 7.73
CA ALA A 134 1.05 -7.00 7.99
C ALA A 134 0.17 -8.11 7.39
N ASP A 135 0.56 -8.63 6.22
CA ASP A 135 -0.18 -9.64 5.46
C ASP A 135 0.39 -11.06 5.66
N SER A 136 1.48 -11.21 6.41
CA SER A 136 2.16 -12.50 6.61
C SER A 136 1.49 -13.37 7.68
N ASP A 137 1.48 -14.69 7.43
CA ASP A 137 1.07 -15.72 8.40
C ASP A 137 2.28 -16.39 9.09
N ILE A 138 3.50 -15.91 8.80
CA ILE A 138 4.74 -16.50 9.34
C ILE A 138 5.07 -16.00 10.76
N LEU A 139 4.36 -14.96 11.23
CA LEU A 139 4.54 -14.38 12.55
C LEU A 139 3.23 -14.45 13.34
N GLU A 140 3.37 -14.79 14.62
CA GLU A 140 2.27 -14.71 15.58
C GLU A 140 1.68 -13.31 15.64
N GLN A 141 0.37 -13.23 15.82
CA GLN A 141 -0.41 -11.99 15.77
C GLN A 141 0.11 -10.90 16.72
N SER A 142 0.47 -11.30 17.95
CA SER A 142 1.02 -10.39 18.96
C SER A 142 2.39 -9.81 18.54
N ARG A 143 3.22 -10.64 17.91
CA ARG A 143 4.53 -10.26 17.38
C ARG A 143 4.38 -9.28 16.21
N LYS A 144 3.45 -9.54 15.29
CA LYS A 144 3.13 -8.63 14.18
C LYS A 144 2.73 -7.25 14.68
N THR A 145 1.77 -7.22 15.60
CA THR A 145 1.28 -5.99 16.23
C THR A 145 2.42 -5.20 16.89
N GLN A 146 3.30 -5.88 17.63
CA GLN A 146 4.44 -5.23 18.28
C GLN A 146 5.41 -4.58 17.27
N VAL A 147 5.73 -5.26 16.18
CA VAL A 147 6.63 -4.73 15.14
C VAL A 147 6.01 -3.53 14.43
N LEU A 148 4.72 -3.61 14.09
CA LEU A 148 3.98 -2.51 13.47
C LEU A 148 3.93 -1.28 14.39
N LEU A 149 3.71 -1.47 15.69
CA LEU A 149 3.74 -0.37 16.66
C LEU A 149 5.11 0.33 16.73
N VAL A 150 6.21 -0.42 16.64
CA VAL A 150 7.54 0.17 16.54
C VAL A 150 7.70 0.94 15.22
N GLY A 151 7.16 0.41 14.12
CA GLY A 151 7.17 1.06 12.80
C GLY A 151 6.48 2.42 12.76
N LEU A 152 5.50 2.68 13.63
CA LEU A 152 4.87 3.99 13.79
C LEU A 152 5.84 5.09 14.26
N SER A 153 7.03 4.73 14.75
CA SER A 153 8.07 5.68 15.16
C SER A 153 9.22 5.79 14.15
N ASP A 154 9.13 5.17 12.97
CA ASP A 154 10.20 5.20 11.97
C ASP A 154 10.51 6.64 11.51
N LYS A 155 11.78 6.88 11.20
CA LYS A 155 12.25 8.17 10.67
C LYS A 155 11.58 8.54 9.33
N SER A 156 11.27 7.55 8.50
CA SER A 156 10.59 7.71 7.20
C SER A 156 9.07 7.76 7.37
N SER A 157 8.43 8.73 6.72
CA SER A 157 6.97 8.82 6.71
C SER A 157 6.31 7.65 5.98
N SER A 158 6.92 7.13 4.91
CA SER A 158 6.39 5.97 4.18
C SER A 158 6.32 4.72 5.05
N VAL A 159 7.35 4.48 5.87
CA VAL A 159 7.38 3.35 6.82
C VAL A 159 6.33 3.53 7.91
N ARG A 160 6.17 4.74 8.46
CA ARG A 160 5.11 5.03 9.46
C ARG A 160 3.71 4.82 8.88
N ALA A 161 3.46 5.29 7.66
CA ALA A 161 2.18 5.10 6.99
C ALA A 161 1.90 3.62 6.73
N GLN A 162 2.90 2.86 6.28
CA GLN A 162 2.75 1.43 6.03
C GLN A 162 2.52 0.63 7.32
N ALA A 163 3.21 0.99 8.40
CA ALA A 163 3.01 0.40 9.71
C ALA A 163 1.58 0.67 10.24
N LEU A 164 1.06 1.89 10.06
CA LEU A 164 -0.32 2.24 10.43
C LEU A 164 -1.35 1.44 9.63
N ALA A 165 -1.18 1.36 8.31
CA ALA A 165 -2.04 0.58 7.44
C ALA A 165 -2.03 -0.91 7.83
N GLY A 166 -0.84 -1.43 8.16
CA GLY A 166 -0.70 -2.80 8.63
C GLY A 166 -1.39 -3.04 9.97
N LEU A 167 -1.29 -2.09 10.91
CA LEU A 167 -1.85 -2.21 12.25
C LEU A 167 -3.39 -2.28 12.23
N VAL A 168 -4.03 -1.51 11.36
CA VAL A 168 -5.50 -1.48 11.21
C VAL A 168 -6.05 -2.81 10.69
N LYS A 169 -5.24 -3.56 9.94
CA LYS A 169 -5.61 -4.91 9.47
C LYS A 169 -5.49 -5.99 10.56
N GLN A 170 -4.87 -5.68 11.71
CA GLN A 170 -4.59 -6.68 12.72
C GLN A 170 -5.87 -7.05 13.49
N PRO A 171 -6.33 -8.32 13.45
CA PRO A 171 -7.57 -8.72 14.10
C PRO A 171 -7.51 -8.54 15.61
N GLY A 172 -8.53 -7.91 16.18
CA GLY A 172 -8.68 -7.73 17.62
C GLY A 172 -7.82 -6.62 18.23
N TYR A 173 -7.08 -5.85 17.42
CA TYR A 173 -6.35 -4.68 17.88
C TYR A 173 -7.20 -3.41 17.69
N ASP A 174 -7.39 -2.64 18.77
CA ASP A 174 -8.05 -1.34 18.72
C ASP A 174 -7.04 -0.27 18.29
N THR A 175 -7.26 0.34 17.12
CA THR A 175 -6.35 1.31 16.50
C THR A 175 -6.75 2.77 16.72
N ASP A 176 -7.82 3.04 17.47
CA ASP A 176 -8.34 4.41 17.59
C ASP A 176 -7.27 5.38 18.15
N SER A 177 -6.43 4.91 19.08
CA SER A 177 -5.38 5.72 19.68
C SER A 177 -4.26 6.06 18.69
N GLU A 178 -3.85 5.09 17.88
CA GLU A 178 -2.78 5.21 16.88
C GLU A 178 -3.24 6.04 15.69
N LEU A 179 -4.47 5.84 15.22
CA LEU A 179 -5.07 6.67 14.17
C LEU A 179 -5.20 8.13 14.64
N ASN A 180 -5.65 8.35 15.88
CA ASN A 180 -5.76 9.68 16.45
C ASN A 180 -4.39 10.38 16.58
N ALA A 181 -3.34 9.65 16.92
CA ALA A 181 -1.96 10.14 16.96
C ALA A 181 -1.42 10.43 15.55
N ALA A 182 -1.68 9.54 14.59
CA ALA A 182 -1.25 9.68 13.20
C ALA A 182 -1.89 10.88 12.51
N LEU A 183 -3.11 11.30 12.89
CA LEU A 183 -3.71 12.58 12.46
C LEU A 183 -2.93 13.82 12.95
N SER A 184 -1.93 13.67 13.81
CA SER A 184 -1.03 14.74 14.25
C SER A 184 0.42 14.51 13.80
N ASP A 185 0.66 13.55 12.91
CA ASP A 185 1.99 13.30 12.37
C ASP A 185 2.50 14.52 11.58
N LYS A 186 3.80 14.78 11.65
CA LYS A 186 4.46 15.87 10.94
C LYS A 186 4.31 15.77 9.42
N ALA A 187 4.19 14.55 8.88
CA ALA A 187 4.16 14.28 7.46
C ALA A 187 2.72 14.10 6.95
N VAL A 188 2.39 14.78 5.85
CA VAL A 188 1.02 14.84 5.28
C VAL A 188 0.54 13.45 4.84
N ASP A 189 1.42 12.64 4.27
CA ASP A 189 1.17 11.27 3.83
C ASP A 189 0.69 10.35 4.97
N VAL A 190 1.31 10.46 6.15
CA VAL A 190 0.87 9.70 7.34
C VAL A 190 -0.50 10.16 7.82
N ARG A 191 -0.76 11.48 7.81
CA ARG A 191 -2.08 12.02 8.19
C ARG A 191 -3.17 11.58 7.21
N LEU A 192 -2.87 11.56 5.91
CA LEU A 192 -3.77 11.03 4.88
C LEU A 192 -4.04 9.54 5.06
N MET A 193 -3.01 8.75 5.39
CA MET A 193 -3.19 7.34 5.72
C MET A 193 -4.13 7.17 6.92
N ALA A 194 -3.99 7.98 7.97
CA ALA A 194 -4.89 7.94 9.12
C ALA A 194 -6.34 8.27 8.74
N VAL A 195 -6.56 9.24 7.85
CA VAL A 195 -7.91 9.55 7.32
C VAL A 195 -8.46 8.39 6.50
N ASP A 196 -7.62 7.72 5.71
CA ASP A 196 -8.07 6.56 4.92
C ASP A 196 -8.50 5.40 5.84
N GLN A 197 -7.65 5.09 6.81
CA GLN A 197 -7.84 3.98 7.74
C GLN A 197 -8.90 4.25 8.83
N ALA A 198 -9.29 5.50 9.06
CA ALA A 198 -10.39 5.85 9.98
C ALA A 198 -11.72 5.20 9.59
N SER A 199 -11.86 4.68 8.35
CA SER A 199 -13.04 3.91 7.90
C SER A 199 -14.36 4.63 8.23
N THR A 200 -15.17 4.07 9.12
CA THR A 200 -16.46 4.63 9.58
C THR A 200 -16.35 5.46 10.86
N ASN A 201 -15.15 5.64 11.43
CA ASN A 201 -14.93 6.44 12.64
C ASN A 201 -15.11 7.93 12.32
N ARG A 202 -16.36 8.37 12.44
CA ARG A 202 -16.80 9.73 12.15
C ARG A 202 -16.07 10.77 13.00
N ALA A 203 -15.69 10.46 14.24
CA ALA A 203 -15.01 11.39 15.12
C ALA A 203 -13.59 11.71 14.62
N LEU A 204 -12.84 10.70 14.20
CA LEU A 204 -11.51 10.88 13.59
C LEU A 204 -11.59 11.71 12.30
N LEU A 205 -12.56 11.40 11.43
CA LEU A 205 -12.76 12.16 10.20
C LEU A 205 -13.15 13.62 10.46
N GLN A 206 -14.00 13.88 11.45
CA GLN A 206 -14.36 15.24 11.86
C GLN A 206 -13.15 16.01 12.41
N LYS A 207 -12.26 15.35 13.15
CA LYS A 207 -10.99 15.95 13.59
C LYS A 207 -10.11 16.33 12.40
N ALA A 208 -10.00 15.46 11.40
CA ALA A 208 -9.20 15.70 10.20
C ALA A 208 -9.71 16.88 9.33
N LEU A 209 -10.97 17.29 9.46
CA LEU A 209 -11.48 18.53 8.82
C LEU A 209 -10.80 19.80 9.35
N GLN A 210 -10.14 19.73 10.50
CA GLN A 210 -9.41 20.85 11.10
C GLN A 210 -7.90 20.77 10.83
N ASP A 211 -7.45 19.85 9.97
CA ASP A 211 -6.02 19.73 9.64
C ASP A 211 -5.49 21.02 9.01
N THR A 212 -4.22 21.33 9.26
CA THR A 212 -3.54 22.48 8.65
C THR A 212 -3.41 22.35 7.13
N ASP A 213 -3.28 21.13 6.62
CA ASP A 213 -3.11 20.83 5.21
C ASP A 213 -4.47 20.72 4.50
N ALA A 214 -4.60 21.42 3.37
CA ALA A 214 -5.86 21.48 2.63
C ALA A 214 -6.27 20.13 2.04
N THR A 215 -5.30 19.30 1.62
CA THR A 215 -5.56 17.99 1.03
C THR A 215 -6.11 17.03 2.08
N VAL A 216 -5.59 17.06 3.31
CA VAL A 216 -6.13 16.27 4.42
C VAL A 216 -7.57 16.66 4.73
N ARG A 217 -7.86 17.97 4.82
CA ARG A 217 -9.23 18.45 5.06
C ARG A 217 -10.20 18.02 3.97
N GLN A 218 -9.80 18.15 2.69
CA GLN A 218 -10.62 17.75 1.55
C GLN A 218 -10.90 16.25 1.56
N TYR A 219 -9.88 15.44 1.85
CA TYR A 219 -10.05 13.99 1.89
C TYR A 219 -10.96 13.53 3.03
N ALA A 220 -10.84 14.14 4.20
CA ALA A 220 -11.74 13.89 5.32
C ALA A 220 -13.20 14.26 5.00
N ALA A 221 -13.42 15.40 4.34
CA ALA A 221 -14.76 15.82 3.90
C ALA A 221 -15.38 14.83 2.91
N TYR A 222 -14.57 14.34 1.97
CA TYR A 222 -14.97 13.30 1.04
C TYR A 222 -15.40 12.01 1.77
N LYS A 223 -14.55 11.45 2.65
CA LYS A 223 -14.86 10.23 3.42
C LYS A 223 -16.13 10.39 4.27
N LEU A 224 -16.34 11.55 4.89
CA LEU A 224 -17.58 11.84 5.62
C LEU A 224 -18.83 11.84 4.73
N SER A 225 -18.71 12.30 3.50
CA SER A 225 -19.83 12.30 2.54
C SER A 225 -20.22 10.88 2.10
N GLU A 226 -19.24 9.99 1.94
CA GLU A 226 -19.46 8.57 1.62
C GLU A 226 -20.22 7.83 2.74
N LEU A 227 -19.95 8.18 4.00
CA LEU A 227 -20.68 7.61 5.15
C LEU A 227 -22.15 8.04 5.19
N VAL A 228 -22.44 9.27 4.76
CA VAL A 228 -23.82 9.77 4.68
C VAL A 228 -24.58 9.09 3.54
N GLN A 229 -23.91 8.85 2.41
CA GLN A 229 -24.53 8.19 1.25
C GLN A 229 -24.77 6.71 1.47
N SER A 230 -23.88 6.00 2.19
CA SER A 230 -24.04 4.58 2.51
C SER A 230 -25.07 4.27 3.60
N SER A 231 -25.65 5.30 4.23
CA SER A 231 -26.69 5.17 5.26
C SER A 231 -28.13 5.39 4.76
N ASN A 232 -28.31 5.67 3.45
CA ASN A 232 -29.61 5.85 2.78
C ASN A 232 -29.89 4.68 1.83
#